data_AF-A0A9W8XWU1-F1
#
_entry.id   AF-A0A9W8XWU1-F1
#
_cell.length_a   1.000
_cell.length_b   1.000
_cell.length_c   1.000
_cell.angle_alpha   90.00
_cell.angle_beta   90.00
_cell.angle_gamma   90.00
#
_symmetry.space_group_name_H-M   'P 1'
#
loop_
_entity.id
_entity.type
_entity.pdbx_description
1 polymer ?
#
loop_
_entity_poly.entity_id
_entity_poly.type
_entity_poly.pdbx_seq_one_letter_code
_entity_poly.pdbx_strand_id
1 'polypeptide(L)'
;MLSIFSSKSRHAKRSPSRSPSRPRQPDAPRDKLKVAPDERFQSLDFWVIKDQTKVSKRIVPYMTAEIPEEQQLQSLRETKPWVEDFIDCEDNEDEDGTSDDAEQLSNTEAVFWNDPEVTTKELRDVTRSWFHMLLRYTFRAKLRDGWKTPSPAFDLEDFDDEHFTSQLDEKQVRSLTRRANLFNEYKETYKETKGRIGWTRFCVRIKSFTQLVGLQTESIKVEQILQELEKSLPELKNARKLQSQSLLIERLKADAQSERALREKIAADAASVNTLREQFESKKAESERQLRQQLETKKAESERLLRKQLEAKGAEAERKLRKQLEAKTAEAERKLREQLEAKTAESERALRERLATNAESERKLRENLQAKSDAERKLRENLQAKSDAERKHRIHDSLVSCRELMEKLVGGELPAAKQGNFKGQQYKQRWKDLFHTQWLNCKAKKPAGHPLVGLVAQQKYYVVGKDLYGTISERLHNHKEYRDKEVDADVLRMVHAILPAAYSSPTSTEKERDWNIATEKKRWGLT
;
A
#
# COMPACT_ATOMS: atom_id res chain seq x y z
N MET A 1 77.06 99.91 73.43
CA MET A 1 77.16 99.19 74.73
C MET A 1 76.70 97.76 74.44
N LEU A 2 77.57 96.78 74.19
CA LEU A 2 78.60 96.10 75.02
C LEU A 2 78.05 94.91 75.83
N SER A 3 78.80 93.79 75.78
CA SER A 3 78.65 92.51 76.51
C SER A 3 77.43 91.65 76.11
N ILE A 4 77.54 90.46 75.49
CA ILE A 4 78.58 89.42 75.32
C ILE A 4 78.91 88.62 76.60
N PHE A 5 78.34 87.40 76.67
CA PHE A 5 78.88 86.20 77.32
C PHE A 5 78.89 85.11 76.21
N SER A 6 79.96 84.47 75.78
CA SER A 6 81.20 83.98 76.40
C SER A 6 81.10 82.60 77.10
N SER A 7 81.35 81.58 76.27
CA SER A 7 82.31 80.49 76.53
C SER A 7 82.05 79.47 77.66
N LYS A 8 81.87 78.20 77.25
CA LYS A 8 82.75 77.11 77.73
C LYS A 8 82.77 75.88 76.81
N SER A 9 83.86 75.77 76.04
CA SER A 9 84.27 74.53 75.38
C SER A 9 84.71 73.49 76.43
N ARG A 10 84.42 72.21 76.17
CA ARG A 10 85.17 71.08 76.74
C ARG A 10 85.54 70.10 75.63
N HIS A 11 86.79 70.16 75.18
CA HIS A 11 87.40 69.07 74.41
C HIS A 11 87.44 67.79 75.25
N ALA A 12 86.90 66.70 74.71
CA ALA A 12 87.20 65.35 75.14
C ALA A 12 88.04 64.64 74.06
N LYS A 13 89.14 64.02 74.52
CA LYS A 13 90.27 63.53 73.72
C LYS A 13 89.87 62.45 72.71
N ARG A 14 90.45 62.53 71.50
CA ARG A 14 90.60 61.37 70.60
C ARG A 14 91.56 60.36 71.24
N SER A 15 91.23 59.08 71.16
CA SER A 15 92.18 57.96 71.29
C SER A 15 91.95 56.97 70.13
N PRO A 16 92.97 56.60 69.34
CA PRO A 16 92.82 55.63 68.27
C PRO A 16 93.04 54.21 68.80
N SER A 17 91.96 53.43 68.94
CA SER A 17 92.05 51.97 69.15
C SER A 17 91.56 51.24 67.91
N ARG A 18 92.50 50.77 67.09
CA ARG A 18 92.24 49.97 65.89
C ARG A 18 92.19 48.50 66.32
N SER A 19 91.05 48.05 66.84
CA SER A 19 90.83 46.62 67.07
C SER A 19 90.61 45.89 65.74
N PRO A 20 91.11 44.65 65.58
CA PRO A 20 91.08 43.95 64.31
C PRO A 20 89.66 43.58 63.89
N SER A 21 89.41 43.63 62.57
CA SER A 21 88.14 43.27 61.96
C SER A 21 87.70 41.87 62.37
N ARG A 22 86.70 41.78 63.25
CA ARG A 22 85.97 40.53 63.50
C ARG A 22 85.47 40.02 62.14
N PRO A 23 85.69 38.74 61.78
CA PRO A 23 85.13 38.20 60.56
C PRO A 23 83.62 38.47 60.55
N ARG A 24 83.09 39.00 59.43
CA ARG A 24 81.64 38.96 59.21
C ARG A 24 81.26 37.49 59.29
N GLN A 25 80.53 37.10 60.33
CA GLN A 25 79.81 35.84 60.25
C GLN A 25 78.91 35.93 59.02
N PRO A 26 78.82 34.89 58.19
CA PRO A 26 77.78 34.86 57.17
C PRO A 26 76.45 35.10 57.87
N ASP A 27 75.68 36.08 57.41
CA ASP A 27 74.34 36.33 57.93
C ASP A 27 73.61 34.99 57.92
N ALA A 28 73.16 34.54 59.09
CA ALA A 28 72.43 33.28 59.21
C ALA A 28 71.32 33.28 58.15
N PRO A 29 71.14 32.18 57.39
CA PRO A 29 70.22 32.16 56.27
C PRO A 29 68.88 32.68 56.76
N ARG A 30 68.45 33.83 56.23
CA ARG A 30 67.21 34.47 56.67
C ARG A 30 66.12 33.43 56.50
N ASP A 31 65.59 32.92 57.61
CA ASP A 31 64.49 31.96 57.61
C ASP A 31 63.44 32.52 56.66
N LYS A 32 63.26 31.83 55.52
CA LYS A 32 62.24 32.21 54.55
C LYS A 32 60.95 32.27 55.35
N LEU A 33 60.32 33.46 55.36
CA LEU A 33 59.10 33.72 56.14
C LEU A 33 58.19 32.52 55.99
N LYS A 34 57.89 31.86 57.12
CA LYS A 34 57.14 30.60 57.13
C LYS A 34 55.92 30.78 56.24
N VAL A 35 55.76 29.84 55.30
CA VAL A 35 54.57 29.72 54.46
C VAL A 35 53.35 29.98 55.32
N ALA A 36 52.42 30.79 54.80
CA ALA A 36 51.21 31.18 55.53
C ALA A 36 50.56 29.92 56.14
N PRO A 37 50.02 29.98 57.38
CA PRO A 37 49.51 28.77 58.02
C PRO A 37 48.41 28.15 57.15
N ASP A 38 48.61 26.91 56.70
CA ASP A 38 47.73 26.15 55.77
C ASP A 38 46.38 25.75 56.41
N GLU A 39 46.01 26.38 57.52
CA GLU A 39 44.68 26.28 58.13
C GLU A 39 43.73 27.24 57.38
N ARG A 40 43.37 26.82 56.16
CA ARG A 40 42.65 27.61 55.13
C ARG A 40 41.35 28.27 55.61
N PHE A 41 40.69 27.72 56.63
CA PHE A 41 39.40 28.22 57.14
C PHE A 41 39.37 28.24 58.68
N GLN A 42 39.88 29.32 59.27
CA GLN A 42 39.79 29.56 60.72
C GLN A 42 38.34 29.82 61.16
N SER A 43 37.93 29.25 62.30
CA SER A 43 36.61 29.53 62.90
C SER A 43 36.45 31.02 63.25
N LEU A 44 35.21 31.52 63.29
CA LEU A 44 34.94 32.92 63.63
C LEU A 44 35.44 33.31 65.04
N ASP A 45 35.56 32.34 65.95
CA ASP A 45 36.12 32.54 67.29
C ASP A 45 37.66 32.68 67.30
N PHE A 46 38.39 32.22 66.26
CA PHE A 46 39.84 32.44 66.12
C PHE A 46 40.19 33.94 66.07
N TRP A 47 39.36 34.72 65.38
CA TRP A 47 39.50 36.16 65.23
C TRP A 47 39.19 36.93 66.53
N VAL A 48 38.54 36.29 67.52
CA VAL A 48 38.20 36.91 68.82
C VAL A 48 39.41 36.85 69.78
N ILE A 49 40.34 37.78 69.59
CA ILE A 49 41.57 37.86 70.40
C ILE A 49 41.45 38.86 71.56
N LYS A 50 41.93 38.45 72.75
CA LYS A 50 41.96 39.26 73.99
C LYS A 50 43.37 39.74 74.40
N ASP A 51 44.39 39.48 73.58
CA ASP A 51 45.81 39.66 73.90
C ASP A 51 46.59 40.22 72.70
N GLN A 52 47.29 41.34 72.89
CA GLN A 52 48.10 42.02 71.88
C GLN A 52 49.18 41.14 71.26
N THR A 53 49.82 40.28 72.07
CA THR A 53 50.89 39.39 71.60
C THR A 53 50.34 38.33 70.65
N LYS A 54 49.08 37.93 70.82
CA LYS A 54 48.37 37.00 69.94
C LYS A 54 47.92 37.68 68.64
N VAL A 55 47.46 38.94 68.66
CA VAL A 55 47.17 39.67 67.41
C VAL A 55 48.41 39.75 66.53
N SER A 56 49.54 40.17 67.12
CA SER A 56 50.82 40.32 66.42
C SER A 56 51.35 39.00 65.84
N LYS A 57 51.20 37.88 66.57
CA LYS A 57 51.74 36.56 66.18
C LYS A 57 50.79 35.70 65.35
N ARG A 58 49.47 35.87 65.50
CA ARG A 58 48.45 35.00 64.88
C ARG A 58 47.63 35.69 63.81
N ILE A 59 47.26 36.97 63.98
CA ILE A 59 46.33 37.65 63.06
C ILE A 59 47.05 38.38 61.96
N VAL A 60 48.09 39.16 62.30
CA VAL A 60 48.88 39.92 61.32
C VAL A 60 49.28 39.06 60.11
N PRO A 61 49.80 37.82 60.26
CA PRO A 61 50.10 36.96 59.11
C PRO A 61 48.96 36.80 58.10
N TYR A 62 47.70 36.61 58.52
CA TYR A 62 46.55 36.45 57.61
C TYR A 62 46.07 37.77 56.99
N MET A 63 46.34 38.90 57.63
CA MET A 63 46.04 40.23 57.07
C MET A 63 47.09 40.66 56.02
N THR A 64 48.32 40.15 56.15
CA THR A 64 49.48 40.60 55.37
C THR A 64 50.03 39.60 54.38
N ALA A 65 49.72 38.31 54.48
CA ALA A 65 50.05 37.30 53.48
C ALA A 65 49.35 37.58 52.14
N GLU A 66 49.79 36.92 51.07
CA GLU A 66 49.04 36.83 49.82
C GLU A 66 47.76 35.98 50.02
N ILE A 67 46.67 36.30 49.31
CA ILE A 67 45.48 35.44 49.25
C ILE A 67 45.69 34.43 48.10
N PRO A 68 45.68 33.11 48.36
CA PRO A 68 45.73 32.10 47.31
C PRO A 68 44.60 32.30 46.30
N GLU A 69 44.85 32.05 45.03
CA GLU A 69 43.86 32.17 43.93
C GLU A 69 42.58 31.38 44.24
N GLU A 70 42.68 30.16 44.77
CA GLU A 70 41.56 29.31 45.25
C GLU A 70 40.66 29.97 46.33
N GLN A 71 41.14 31.03 47.00
CA GLN A 71 40.44 31.76 48.06
C GLN A 71 39.99 33.16 47.65
N GLN A 72 40.32 33.60 46.43
CA GLN A 72 39.83 34.86 45.86
C GLN A 72 38.33 34.76 45.58
N LEU A 73 37.64 35.90 45.57
CA LEU A 73 36.19 35.92 45.50
C LEU A 73 35.70 35.44 44.13
N GLN A 74 36.37 35.85 43.06
CA GLN A 74 36.12 35.39 41.71
C GLN A 74 36.23 33.87 41.57
N SER A 75 37.36 33.28 41.99
CA SER A 75 37.57 31.82 41.95
C SER A 75 36.54 31.05 42.79
N LEU A 76 36.11 31.61 43.92
CA LEU A 76 35.07 31.02 44.76
C LEU A 76 33.71 30.99 44.05
N ARG A 77 33.35 32.07 43.32
CA ARG A 77 32.14 32.16 42.49
C ARG A 77 32.18 31.22 41.30
N GLU A 78 33.30 31.20 40.57
CA GLU A 78 33.50 30.30 39.42
C GLU A 78 33.42 28.82 39.83
N THR A 79 33.99 28.47 40.98
CA THR A 79 33.92 27.09 41.52
C THR A 79 32.53 26.77 42.08
N LYS A 80 31.82 27.77 42.63
CA LYS A 80 30.56 27.60 43.38
C LYS A 80 29.58 28.74 43.07
N PRO A 81 28.88 28.71 41.93
CA PRO A 81 27.99 29.82 41.52
C PRO A 81 26.90 30.16 42.55
N TRP A 82 26.42 29.18 43.30
CA TRP A 82 25.44 29.36 44.38
C TRP A 82 25.92 30.29 45.52
N VAL A 83 27.22 30.57 45.61
CA VAL A 83 27.77 31.53 46.60
C VAL A 83 27.33 32.97 46.31
N GLU A 84 26.97 33.28 45.06
CA GLU A 84 26.43 34.58 44.67
C GLU A 84 25.09 34.87 45.36
N ASP A 85 24.27 33.83 45.60
CA ASP A 85 23.01 33.96 46.35
C ASP A 85 23.25 34.55 47.77
N PHE A 86 24.47 34.44 48.34
CA PHE A 86 24.80 34.93 49.69
C PHE A 86 25.65 36.20 49.74
N ILE A 87 26.44 36.51 48.70
CA ILE A 87 27.46 37.56 48.72
C ILE A 87 27.04 38.73 47.81
N ASP A 88 26.83 39.90 48.44
CA ASP A 88 26.24 41.11 47.85
C ASP A 88 27.12 42.36 48.11
N CYS A 89 27.01 43.39 47.25
CA CYS A 89 27.66 44.70 47.44
C CYS A 89 27.03 45.48 48.60
N GLU A 90 27.76 46.45 49.16
CA GLU A 90 27.15 47.37 50.15
C GLU A 90 26.32 48.48 49.49
N ASP A 91 26.66 48.86 48.25
CA ASP A 91 26.07 50.01 47.53
C ASP A 91 24.67 49.74 46.94
N ASN A 92 24.16 48.51 47.08
CA ASN A 92 22.76 48.17 46.75
C ASN A 92 21.82 48.72 47.85
N GLU A 93 21.64 50.04 47.92
CA GLU A 93 20.72 50.71 48.86
C GLU A 93 19.25 50.73 48.39
N ASP A 94 18.98 50.42 47.11
CA ASP A 94 17.69 50.66 46.44
C ASP A 94 16.62 49.54 46.59
N GLU A 95 16.92 48.38 47.19
CA GLU A 95 15.91 47.35 47.47
C GLU A 95 15.26 47.56 48.84
N ASP A 96 14.03 48.11 48.84
CA ASP A 96 13.07 47.96 49.95
C ASP A 96 13.06 46.47 50.38
N GLY A 97 13.37 46.21 51.66
CA GLY A 97 13.74 44.90 52.23
C GLY A 97 12.62 43.86 52.31
N THR A 98 11.92 43.67 51.19
CA THR A 98 10.80 42.78 50.92
C THR A 98 10.88 42.16 49.51
N SER A 99 11.96 42.40 48.76
CA SER A 99 12.33 41.61 47.58
C SER A 99 12.37 40.12 47.97
N ASP A 100 11.91 39.21 47.11
CA ASP A 100 11.74 37.79 47.43
C ASP A 100 13.10 37.06 47.57
N ASP A 101 13.77 37.26 48.71
CA ASP A 101 14.98 36.53 49.16
C ASP A 101 14.80 35.00 49.02
N ALA A 102 13.56 34.52 49.11
CA ALA A 102 13.20 33.11 48.94
C ALA A 102 13.35 32.61 47.50
N GLU A 103 13.07 33.44 46.48
CA GLU A 103 13.31 33.06 45.08
C GLU A 103 14.81 33.07 44.75
N GLN A 104 15.56 34.04 45.27
CA GLN A 104 17.02 34.14 45.07
C GLN A 104 17.75 32.89 45.58
N LEU A 105 17.32 32.32 46.72
CA LEU A 105 17.95 31.13 47.32
C LEU A 105 17.52 29.79 46.70
N SER A 106 16.65 29.78 45.68
CA SER A 106 16.16 28.53 45.06
C SER A 106 17.28 27.71 44.40
N ASN A 107 18.34 28.36 43.88
CA ASN A 107 19.48 27.68 43.28
C ASN A 107 20.32 26.98 44.36
N THR A 108 20.68 27.69 45.43
CA THR A 108 21.32 27.08 46.61
C THR A 108 20.46 25.96 47.20
N GLU A 109 19.14 26.11 47.33
CA GLU A 109 18.29 25.02 47.85
C GLU A 109 18.44 23.75 46.99
N ALA A 110 18.36 23.89 45.67
CA ALA A 110 18.51 22.75 44.76
C ALA A 110 19.88 22.07 44.89
N VAL A 111 20.97 22.84 44.98
CA VAL A 111 22.33 22.31 45.21
C VAL A 111 22.44 21.61 46.57
N PHE A 112 21.96 22.25 47.63
CA PHE A 112 21.98 21.71 48.99
C PHE A 112 21.33 20.34 49.06
N TRP A 113 20.15 20.14 48.46
CA TRP A 113 19.48 18.84 48.53
C TRP A 113 20.06 17.75 47.63
N ASN A 114 20.99 18.09 46.73
CA ASN A 114 21.77 17.07 46.00
C ASN A 114 22.83 16.45 46.93
N ASP A 115 23.56 17.27 47.71
CA ASP A 115 24.50 16.81 48.73
C ASP A 115 24.51 17.75 49.96
N PRO A 116 23.65 17.50 50.97
CA PRO A 116 23.54 18.39 52.13
C PRO A 116 24.79 18.44 53.00
N GLU A 117 25.52 17.33 53.12
CA GLU A 117 26.75 17.24 53.92
C GLU A 117 27.87 18.08 53.29
N VAL A 118 28.12 17.91 51.99
CA VAL A 118 29.10 18.72 51.27
C VAL A 118 28.68 20.19 51.30
N THR A 119 27.44 20.51 50.90
CA THR A 119 26.99 21.91 50.83
C THR A 119 27.02 22.60 52.20
N THR A 120 26.68 21.92 53.29
CA THR A 120 26.79 22.48 54.66
C THR A 120 28.24 22.78 55.06
N LYS A 121 29.18 21.89 54.70
CA LYS A 121 30.61 22.12 54.92
C LYS A 121 31.11 23.29 54.07
N GLU A 122 30.70 23.36 52.82
CA GLU A 122 31.09 24.45 51.93
C GLU A 122 30.52 25.80 52.36
N LEU A 123 29.26 25.87 52.80
CA LEU A 123 28.65 27.06 53.41
C LEU A 123 29.47 27.56 54.61
N ARG A 124 29.99 26.64 55.44
CA ARG A 124 30.86 26.97 56.58
C ARG A 124 32.23 27.50 56.15
N ASP A 125 32.84 26.91 55.13
CA ASP A 125 34.13 27.36 54.61
C ASP A 125 33.99 28.72 53.90
N VAL A 126 32.93 28.92 53.10
CA VAL A 126 32.52 30.21 52.50
C VAL A 126 32.29 31.27 53.58
N THR A 127 31.52 30.96 54.63
CA THR A 127 31.26 31.88 55.77
C THR A 127 32.55 32.37 56.42
N ARG A 128 33.54 31.49 56.57
CA ARG A 128 34.84 31.82 57.17
C ARG A 128 35.71 32.64 56.23
N SER A 129 35.76 32.28 54.95
CA SER A 129 36.45 33.03 53.90
C SER A 129 35.89 34.44 53.75
N TRP A 130 34.56 34.58 53.66
CA TRP A 130 33.89 35.86 53.52
C TRP A 130 34.17 36.78 54.72
N PHE A 131 34.08 36.25 55.93
CA PHE A 131 34.45 37.02 57.13
C PHE A 131 35.94 37.43 57.13
N HIS A 132 36.85 36.53 56.73
CA HIS A 132 38.29 36.84 56.64
C HIS A 132 38.59 37.90 55.59
N MET A 133 37.98 37.80 54.40
CA MET A 133 38.09 38.78 53.32
C MET A 133 37.59 40.16 53.79
N LEU A 134 36.37 40.27 54.32
CA LEU A 134 35.83 41.54 54.85
C LEU A 134 36.68 42.11 56.00
N LEU A 135 37.18 41.26 56.90
CA LEU A 135 38.04 41.68 58.01
C LEU A 135 39.36 42.25 57.50
N ARG A 136 39.97 41.56 56.53
CA ARG A 136 41.20 41.98 55.87
C ARG A 136 41.00 43.26 55.05
N TYR A 137 39.86 43.42 54.38
CA TYR A 137 39.52 44.61 53.59
C TYR A 137 39.44 45.84 54.50
N THR A 138 38.62 45.74 55.55
CA THR A 138 38.50 46.77 56.60
C THR A 138 39.84 47.06 57.26
N PHE A 139 40.70 46.06 57.47
CA PHE A 139 42.04 46.23 58.02
C PHE A 139 43.00 46.96 57.07
N ARG A 140 42.99 46.62 55.78
CA ARG A 140 43.86 47.23 54.76
C ARG A 140 43.43 48.65 54.42
N ALA A 141 42.13 48.92 54.29
CA ALA A 141 41.59 50.27 54.16
C ALA A 141 42.05 51.17 55.31
N LYS A 142 41.88 50.74 56.58
CA LYS A 142 42.38 51.51 57.74
C LYS A 142 43.90 51.64 57.82
N LEU A 143 44.67 50.70 57.27
CA LEU A 143 46.12 50.82 57.18
C LEU A 143 46.56 51.86 56.14
N ARG A 144 45.83 51.97 55.03
CA ARG A 144 46.05 52.91 53.92
C ARG A 144 45.56 54.32 54.24
N ASP A 145 44.29 54.43 54.61
CA ASP A 145 43.55 55.70 54.72
C ASP A 145 43.62 56.29 56.14
N GLY A 146 43.82 55.42 57.13
CA GLY A 146 44.00 55.76 58.54
C GLY A 146 43.00 55.09 59.47
N TRP A 147 43.41 54.87 60.72
CA TRP A 147 42.61 54.13 61.70
C TRP A 147 41.42 54.92 62.27
N LYS A 148 41.33 56.21 61.94
CA LYS A 148 40.27 57.14 62.37
C LYS A 148 39.22 57.41 61.30
N THR A 149 39.54 57.18 60.03
CA THR A 149 38.54 57.22 58.96
C THR A 149 37.69 55.95 59.05
N PRO A 150 36.36 56.05 58.91
CA PRO A 150 35.56 54.89 58.52
C PRO A 150 36.16 54.30 57.25
N SER A 151 36.14 52.97 57.15
CA SER A 151 36.51 52.33 55.89
C SER A 151 35.42 52.64 54.83
N PRO A 152 35.76 52.75 53.53
CA PRO A 152 34.75 52.91 52.50
C PRO A 152 33.78 51.72 52.49
N ALA A 153 32.58 51.93 51.93
CA ALA A 153 31.73 50.86 51.44
C ALA A 153 32.55 49.99 50.48
N PHE A 154 32.40 48.67 50.56
CA PHE A 154 33.11 47.78 49.64
C PHE A 154 32.27 47.55 48.38
N ASP A 155 32.93 47.58 47.23
CA ASP A 155 32.46 46.92 46.03
C ASP A 155 33.01 45.49 45.97
N LEU A 156 32.38 44.59 45.23
CA LEU A 156 32.89 43.25 44.99
C LEU A 156 34.14 43.30 44.09
N GLU A 157 34.23 44.26 43.17
CA GLU A 157 35.40 44.46 42.30
C GLU A 157 36.70 44.78 43.09
N ASP A 158 36.57 45.42 44.26
CA ASP A 158 37.70 45.72 45.16
C ASP A 158 38.42 44.46 45.71
N PHE A 159 37.74 43.30 45.74
CA PHE A 159 38.29 42.08 46.34
C PHE A 159 39.34 41.37 45.49
N ASP A 160 39.34 41.63 44.19
CA ASP A 160 40.27 41.03 43.24
C ASP A 160 41.37 42.03 42.79
N ASP A 161 41.36 43.27 43.32
CA ASP A 161 42.46 44.24 43.19
C ASP A 161 43.79 43.64 43.73
N GLU A 162 44.86 43.76 42.94
CA GLU A 162 46.23 43.40 43.31
C GLU A 162 46.65 44.05 44.64
N HIS A 163 46.21 45.28 44.94
CA HIS A 163 46.47 45.95 46.21
C HIS A 163 45.84 45.24 47.43
N PHE A 164 44.76 44.49 47.23
CA PHE A 164 44.09 43.74 48.29
C PHE A 164 44.60 42.30 48.43
N THR A 165 44.78 41.60 47.31
CA THR A 165 45.18 40.19 47.26
C THR A 165 46.67 39.99 47.58
N SER A 166 47.55 40.90 47.13
CA SER A 166 49.01 40.82 47.29
C SER A 166 49.53 40.79 48.73
N GLN A 167 50.75 40.30 48.93
CA GLN A 167 51.46 40.34 50.21
C GLN A 167 51.92 41.77 50.57
N LEU A 168 51.76 42.21 51.82
CA LEU A 168 52.35 43.47 52.29
C LEU A 168 53.88 43.35 52.41
N ASP A 169 54.59 44.45 52.16
CA ASP A 169 56.04 44.48 52.23
C ASP A 169 56.57 44.24 53.67
N GLU A 170 57.79 43.70 53.79
CA GLU A 170 58.35 43.32 55.09
C GLU A 170 58.50 44.54 56.05
N LYS A 171 58.67 45.76 55.53
CA LYS A 171 58.75 46.98 56.33
C LYS A 171 57.37 47.38 56.85
N GLN A 172 56.32 47.27 56.03
CA GLN A 172 54.92 47.46 56.42
C GLN A 172 54.54 46.49 57.54
N VAL A 173 54.82 45.18 57.37
CA VAL A 173 54.55 44.15 58.39
C VAL A 173 55.32 44.43 59.69
N ARG A 174 56.61 44.78 59.61
CA ARG A 174 57.43 45.13 60.79
C ARG A 174 56.95 46.42 61.47
N SER A 175 56.50 47.42 60.71
CA SER A 175 55.96 48.67 61.22
C SER A 175 54.66 48.42 61.99
N LEU A 176 53.72 47.71 61.35
CA LEU A 176 52.44 47.29 61.91
C LEU A 176 52.62 46.54 63.24
N THR A 177 53.49 45.53 63.24
CA THR A 177 53.78 44.67 64.42
C THR A 177 54.39 45.46 65.60
N ARG A 178 55.00 46.63 65.35
CA ARG A 178 55.59 47.49 66.38
C ARG A 178 54.64 48.57 66.90
N ARG A 179 53.42 48.72 66.35
CA ARG A 179 52.44 49.71 66.81
C ARG A 179 51.94 49.34 68.21
N ALA A 180 52.16 50.23 69.17
CA ALA A 180 51.70 50.05 70.55
C ALA A 180 50.17 49.85 70.65
N ASN A 181 49.40 50.46 69.73
CA ASN A 181 47.93 50.42 69.71
C ASN A 181 47.33 49.32 68.81
N LEU A 182 48.14 48.46 68.18
CA LEU A 182 47.69 47.46 67.20
C LEU A 182 46.51 46.60 67.68
N PHE A 183 46.49 46.27 68.98
CA PHE A 183 45.41 45.47 69.57
C PHE A 183 44.06 46.20 69.56
N ASN A 184 44.05 47.49 69.93
CA ASN A 184 42.83 48.30 69.93
C ASN A 184 42.40 48.62 68.49
N GLU A 185 43.36 48.94 67.64
CA GLU A 185 43.17 49.14 66.20
C GLU A 185 42.50 47.92 65.54
N TYR A 186 43.02 46.71 65.78
CA TYR A 186 42.41 45.46 65.34
C TYR A 186 41.01 45.23 65.93
N LYS A 187 40.81 45.50 67.23
CA LYS A 187 39.53 45.29 67.91
C LYS A 187 38.42 46.16 67.31
N GLU A 188 38.71 47.43 67.01
CA GLU A 188 37.75 48.31 66.35
C GLU A 188 37.52 47.89 64.88
N THR A 189 38.56 47.45 64.15
CA THR A 189 38.39 46.85 62.81
C THR A 189 37.48 45.63 62.82
N TYR A 190 37.66 44.71 63.77
CA TYR A 190 36.82 43.52 63.92
C TYR A 190 35.36 43.88 64.25
N LYS A 191 35.15 44.91 65.07
CA LYS A 191 33.82 45.45 65.39
C LYS A 191 33.16 46.10 64.18
N GLU A 192 33.90 46.90 63.40
CA GLU A 192 33.44 47.54 62.16
C GLU A 192 33.08 46.49 61.10
N THR A 193 33.95 45.50 60.89
CA THR A 193 33.69 44.36 59.99
C THR A 193 32.39 43.63 60.35
N LYS A 194 32.10 43.44 61.65
CA LYS A 194 30.85 42.84 62.11
C LYS A 194 29.61 43.71 61.93
N GLY A 195 29.79 45.02 61.78
CA GLY A 195 28.72 45.99 61.52
C GLY A 195 28.56 46.35 60.03
N ARG A 196 29.43 45.84 59.14
CA ARG A 196 29.32 46.04 57.69
C ARG A 196 28.03 45.44 57.13
N ILE A 197 27.43 46.15 56.18
CA ILE A 197 26.17 45.77 55.54
C ILE A 197 26.33 44.39 54.90
N GLY A 198 27.38 44.17 54.11
CA GLY A 198 27.63 42.88 53.45
C GLY A 198 27.82 41.69 54.40
N TRP A 199 28.37 41.90 55.60
CA TRP A 199 28.43 40.84 56.61
C TRP A 199 27.05 40.58 57.24
N THR A 200 26.30 41.63 57.53
CA THR A 200 24.96 41.50 58.12
C THR A 200 23.95 40.87 57.16
N ARG A 201 23.94 41.29 55.88
CA ARG A 201 23.15 40.68 54.79
C ARG A 201 23.50 39.20 54.63
N PHE A 202 24.79 38.86 54.51
CA PHE A 202 25.23 37.46 54.47
C PHE A 202 24.70 36.64 55.66
N CYS A 203 24.79 37.16 56.88
CA CYS A 203 24.28 36.47 58.07
C CYS A 203 22.74 36.28 58.04
N VAL A 204 22.00 37.27 57.52
CA VAL A 204 20.55 37.19 57.34
C VAL A 204 20.21 36.14 56.27
N ARG A 205 20.86 36.17 55.10
CA ARG A 205 20.63 35.21 54.01
C ARG A 205 20.95 33.77 54.43
N ILE A 206 22.03 33.52 55.18
CA ILE A 206 22.28 32.19 55.77
C ILE A 206 21.12 31.76 56.68
N LYS A 207 20.54 32.68 57.47
CA LYS A 207 19.39 32.36 58.33
C LYS A 207 18.13 32.06 57.52
N SER A 208 17.81 32.90 56.53
CA SER A 208 16.69 32.69 55.60
C SER A 208 16.83 31.35 54.86
N PHE A 209 18.03 31.03 54.38
CA PHE A 209 18.35 29.73 53.78
C PHE A 209 18.13 28.56 54.75
N THR A 210 18.58 28.67 56.00
CA THR A 210 18.31 27.61 56.99
C THR A 210 16.82 27.41 57.25
N GLN A 211 16.03 28.49 57.29
CA GLN A 211 14.58 28.42 57.42
C GLN A 211 13.92 27.78 56.19
N LEU A 212 14.40 28.11 54.97
CA LEU A 212 13.94 27.54 53.70
C LEU A 212 14.12 26.02 53.65
N VAL A 213 15.29 25.51 54.07
CA VAL A 213 15.53 24.05 54.16
C VAL A 213 14.85 23.38 55.37
N GLY A 214 14.06 24.12 56.15
CA GLY A 214 13.23 23.62 57.25
C GLY A 214 13.87 23.66 58.64
N LEU A 215 15.07 24.21 58.81
CA LEU A 215 15.72 24.38 60.12
C LEU A 215 15.20 25.63 60.82
N GLN A 216 14.55 25.45 61.96
CA GLN A 216 14.21 26.54 62.88
C GLN A 216 15.31 26.71 63.92
N THR A 217 16.00 27.86 63.89
CA THR A 217 17.06 28.21 64.83
C THR A 217 16.81 29.58 65.48
N GLU A 218 16.98 29.63 66.80
CA GLU A 218 16.98 30.87 67.58
C GLU A 218 18.34 31.57 67.57
N SER A 219 19.39 30.90 67.09
CA SER A 219 20.73 31.48 67.11
C SER A 219 20.86 32.65 66.14
N ILE A 220 21.65 33.64 66.56
CA ILE A 220 22.03 34.82 65.78
C ILE A 220 23.49 34.67 65.27
N LYS A 221 24.23 33.67 65.76
CA LYS A 221 25.63 33.44 65.36
C LYS A 221 25.67 32.47 64.19
N VAL A 222 26.09 32.96 63.01
CA VAL A 222 26.17 32.17 61.77
C VAL A 222 26.92 30.83 61.91
N GLU A 223 28.03 30.75 62.65
CA GLU A 223 28.70 29.46 62.89
C GLU A 223 27.90 28.49 63.77
N GLN A 224 27.05 28.98 64.67
CA GLN A 224 26.15 28.11 65.45
C GLN A 224 24.97 27.64 64.60
N ILE A 225 24.38 28.54 63.79
CA ILE A 225 23.35 28.20 62.79
C ILE A 225 23.85 27.07 61.88
N LEU A 226 25.06 27.18 61.33
CA LEU A 226 25.66 26.15 60.46
C LEU A 226 26.13 24.88 61.20
N GLN A 227 26.28 24.92 62.54
CA GLN A 227 26.52 23.72 63.35
C GLN A 227 25.21 23.00 63.72
N GLU A 228 24.13 23.76 63.93
CA GLU A 228 22.78 23.23 64.11
C GLU A 228 22.28 22.59 62.81
N LEU A 229 22.48 23.25 61.66
CA LEU A 229 22.20 22.69 60.34
C LEU A 229 22.90 21.34 60.13
N GLU A 230 24.22 21.27 60.35
CA GLU A 230 25.02 20.04 60.21
C GLU A 230 24.49 18.90 61.11
N LYS A 231 24.10 19.21 62.35
CA LYS A 231 23.55 18.22 63.30
C LYS A 231 22.15 17.74 62.91
N SER A 232 21.30 18.63 62.38
CA SER A 232 19.93 18.33 61.99
C SER A 232 19.79 17.76 60.58
N LEU A 233 20.87 17.66 59.78
CA LEU A 233 20.82 17.05 58.43
C LEU A 233 20.08 15.69 58.37
N PRO A 234 20.25 14.73 59.31
CA PRO A 234 19.51 13.47 59.26
C PRO A 234 17.99 13.66 59.44
N GLU A 235 17.58 14.61 60.28
CA GLU A 235 16.17 14.92 60.55
C GLU A 235 15.55 15.64 59.35
N LEU A 236 16.25 16.64 58.81
CA LEU A 236 15.83 17.39 57.61
C LEU A 236 15.69 16.49 56.38
N LYS A 237 16.65 15.58 56.15
CA LYS A 237 16.56 14.54 55.09
C LYS A 237 15.33 13.64 55.26
N ASN A 238 15.05 13.21 56.49
CA ASN A 238 13.87 12.39 56.78
C ASN A 238 12.56 13.17 56.59
N ALA A 239 12.51 14.43 57.03
CA ALA A 239 11.36 15.32 56.85
C ALA A 239 11.06 15.55 55.35
N ARG A 240 12.07 15.90 54.54
CA ARG A 240 11.90 16.07 53.09
C ARG A 240 11.47 14.78 52.39
N LYS A 241 12.02 13.63 52.79
CA LYS A 241 11.59 12.31 52.29
C LYS A 241 10.13 12.04 52.61
N LEU A 242 9.68 12.36 53.83
CA LEU A 242 8.29 12.20 54.26
C LEU A 242 7.34 13.14 53.48
N GLN A 243 7.75 14.38 53.25
CA GLN A 243 7.01 15.36 52.43
C GLN A 243 6.84 14.86 50.99
N SER A 244 7.91 14.40 50.34
CA SER A 244 7.87 13.80 49.00
C SER A 244 6.97 12.56 48.94
N GLN A 245 6.95 11.73 49.99
CA GLN A 245 6.03 10.61 50.10
C GLN A 245 4.57 11.07 50.26
N SER A 246 4.31 12.13 51.04
CA SER A 246 2.96 12.69 51.20
C SER A 246 2.41 13.25 49.89
N LEU A 247 3.22 14.00 49.14
CA LEU A 247 2.85 14.53 47.81
C LEU A 247 2.57 13.40 46.80
N LEU A 248 3.35 12.32 46.83
CA LEU A 248 3.09 11.13 46.02
C LEU A 248 1.77 10.45 46.42
N ILE A 249 1.47 10.35 47.72
CA ILE A 249 0.20 9.79 48.22
C ILE A 249 -1.00 10.66 47.81
N GLU A 250 -0.88 12.00 47.84
CA GLU A 250 -1.94 12.89 47.36
C GLU A 250 -2.16 12.78 45.85
N ARG A 251 -1.08 12.72 45.06
CA ARG A 251 -1.17 12.48 43.62
C ARG A 251 -1.88 11.16 43.31
N LEU A 252 -1.50 10.07 43.97
CA LEU A 252 -2.15 8.76 43.80
C LEU A 252 -3.63 8.78 44.24
N LYS A 253 -4.01 9.58 45.24
CA LYS A 253 -5.42 9.80 45.60
C LYS A 253 -6.18 10.57 44.52
N ALA A 254 -5.59 11.61 43.94
CA ALA A 254 -6.18 12.39 42.85
C ALA A 254 -6.37 11.53 41.59
N ASP A 255 -5.34 10.75 41.22
CA ASP A 255 -5.40 9.80 40.10
C ASP A 255 -6.53 8.78 40.32
N ALA A 256 -6.63 8.18 41.52
CA ALA A 256 -7.69 7.24 41.87
C ALA A 256 -9.10 7.87 41.90
N GLN A 257 -9.24 9.16 42.22
CA GLN A 257 -10.50 9.89 42.08
C GLN A 257 -10.86 10.11 40.61
N SER A 258 -9.89 10.49 39.77
CA SER A 258 -10.10 10.67 38.33
C SER A 258 -10.53 9.37 37.65
N GLU A 259 -9.96 8.22 38.05
CA GLU A 259 -10.31 6.91 37.53
C GLU A 259 -11.75 6.52 37.91
N ARG A 260 -12.19 6.82 39.14
CA ARG A 260 -13.58 6.59 39.57
C ARG A 260 -14.56 7.43 38.75
N ALA A 261 -14.27 8.71 38.54
CA ALA A 261 -15.12 9.58 37.72
C ALA A 261 -15.21 9.10 36.25
N LEU A 262 -14.11 8.59 35.68
CA LEU A 262 -14.12 7.96 34.36
C LEU A 262 -14.98 6.68 34.33
N ARG A 263 -14.86 5.81 35.34
CA ARG A 263 -15.69 4.59 35.46
C ARG A 263 -17.18 4.91 35.59
N GLU A 264 -17.53 5.92 36.38
CA GLU A 264 -18.92 6.39 36.52
C GLU A 264 -19.46 6.96 35.20
N LYS A 265 -18.65 7.75 34.47
CA LYS A 265 -19.03 8.26 33.15
C LYS A 265 -19.24 7.13 32.14
N ILE A 266 -18.34 6.13 32.10
CA ILE A 266 -18.49 4.94 31.23
C ILE A 266 -19.77 4.18 31.58
N ALA A 267 -20.11 4.05 32.86
CA ALA A 267 -21.36 3.41 33.28
C ALA A 267 -22.62 4.20 32.84
N ALA A 268 -22.58 5.54 32.94
CA ALA A 268 -23.65 6.41 32.45
C ALA A 268 -23.80 6.36 30.92
N ASP A 269 -22.68 6.37 30.19
CA ASP A 269 -22.66 6.25 28.73
C ASP A 269 -23.21 4.87 28.29
N ALA A 270 -22.85 3.79 29.00
CA ALA A 270 -23.39 2.45 28.74
C ALA A 270 -24.91 2.36 29.00
N ALA A 271 -25.41 3.01 30.05
CA ALA A 271 -26.86 3.11 30.30
C ALA A 271 -27.57 3.88 29.17
N SER A 272 -26.99 5.01 28.73
CA SER A 272 -27.49 5.79 27.59
C SER A 272 -27.57 4.94 26.30
N VAL A 273 -26.51 4.20 25.96
CA VAL A 273 -26.47 3.30 24.81
C VAL A 273 -27.56 2.22 24.88
N ASN A 274 -27.82 1.65 26.06
CA ASN A 274 -28.90 0.69 26.24
C ASN A 274 -30.28 1.32 25.98
N THR A 275 -30.56 2.52 26.51
CA THR A 275 -31.84 3.21 26.23
C THR A 275 -32.03 3.56 24.75
N LEU A 276 -30.95 3.98 24.05
CA LEU A 276 -30.99 4.22 22.60
C LEU A 276 -31.26 2.94 21.81
N ARG A 277 -30.68 1.81 22.25
CA ARG A 277 -30.93 0.50 21.66
C ARG A 277 -32.39 0.06 21.82
N GLU A 278 -32.95 0.19 23.01
CA GLU A 278 -34.37 -0.12 23.28
C GLU A 278 -35.31 0.75 22.42
N GLN A 279 -35.03 2.05 22.30
CA GLN A 279 -35.78 2.95 21.41
C GLN A 279 -35.68 2.52 19.94
N PHE A 280 -34.51 2.09 19.48
CA PHE A 280 -34.30 1.64 18.11
C PHE A 280 -35.01 0.31 17.82
N GLU A 281 -34.93 -0.66 18.74
CA GLU A 281 -35.64 -1.94 18.63
C GLU A 281 -37.17 -1.75 18.67
N SER A 282 -37.67 -0.83 19.52
CA SER A 282 -39.08 -0.43 19.54
C SER A 282 -39.56 0.18 18.21
N LYS A 283 -38.85 1.21 17.69
CA LYS A 283 -39.15 1.83 16.40
C LYS A 283 -39.09 0.83 15.24
N LYS A 284 -38.13 -0.10 15.26
CA LYS A 284 -38.03 -1.17 14.27
C LYS A 284 -39.27 -2.07 14.31
N ALA A 285 -39.67 -2.53 15.49
CA ALA A 285 -40.87 -3.36 15.66
C ALA A 285 -42.16 -2.65 15.22
N GLU A 286 -42.29 -1.35 15.48
CA GLU A 286 -43.40 -0.53 14.99
C GLU A 286 -43.41 -0.43 13.46
N SER A 287 -42.26 -0.11 12.84
CA SER A 287 -42.15 -0.02 11.38
C SER A 287 -42.46 -1.36 10.69
N GLU A 288 -42.08 -2.49 11.29
CA GLU A 288 -42.39 -3.82 10.77
C GLU A 288 -43.89 -4.13 10.85
N ARG A 289 -44.57 -3.74 11.95
CA ARG A 289 -46.03 -3.86 12.08
C ARG A 289 -46.77 -3.03 11.01
N GLN A 290 -46.33 -1.80 10.78
CA GLN A 290 -46.90 -0.93 9.74
C GLN A 290 -46.70 -1.52 8.33
N LEU A 291 -45.49 -2.02 8.02
CA LEU A 291 -45.21 -2.69 6.74
C LEU A 291 -46.05 -3.96 6.53
N ARG A 292 -46.23 -4.78 7.58
CA ARG A 292 -47.10 -5.97 7.52
C ARG A 292 -48.55 -5.59 7.23
N GLN A 293 -49.10 -4.57 7.89
CA GLN A 293 -50.45 -4.06 7.61
C GLN A 293 -50.59 -3.54 6.18
N GLN A 294 -49.62 -2.77 5.67
CA GLN A 294 -49.65 -2.26 4.28
C GLN A 294 -49.54 -3.38 3.23
N LEU A 295 -48.81 -4.46 3.52
CA LEU A 295 -48.76 -5.63 2.65
C LEU A 295 -50.08 -6.40 2.66
N GLU A 296 -50.71 -6.53 3.83
CA GLU A 296 -51.99 -7.22 3.99
C GLU A 296 -53.15 -6.48 3.31
N THR A 297 -53.21 -5.15 3.41
CA THR A 297 -54.21 -4.34 2.68
C THR A 297 -54.00 -4.42 1.17
N LYS A 298 -52.77 -4.25 0.67
CA LYS A 298 -52.45 -4.42 -0.76
C LYS A 298 -52.77 -5.83 -1.27
N LYS A 299 -52.53 -6.87 -0.46
CA LYS A 299 -52.90 -8.25 -0.79
C LYS A 299 -54.42 -8.38 -0.93
N ALA A 300 -55.19 -7.91 0.04
CA ALA A 300 -56.65 -7.94 0.00
C ALA A 300 -57.25 -7.13 -1.17
N GLU A 301 -56.66 -5.98 -1.51
CA GLU A 301 -57.04 -5.18 -2.69
C GLU A 301 -56.74 -5.92 -4.00
N SER A 302 -55.54 -6.49 -4.15
CA SER A 302 -55.16 -7.26 -5.33
C SER A 302 -56.00 -8.53 -5.50
N GLU A 303 -56.38 -9.19 -4.41
CA GLU A 303 -57.29 -10.34 -4.44
C GLU A 303 -58.71 -9.93 -4.84
N ARG A 304 -59.22 -8.81 -4.32
CA ARG A 304 -60.51 -8.23 -4.77
C ARG A 304 -60.49 -7.87 -6.25
N LEU A 305 -59.39 -7.32 -6.75
CA LEU A 305 -59.21 -7.00 -8.17
C LEU A 305 -59.20 -8.28 -9.03
N LEU A 306 -58.44 -9.31 -8.61
CA LEU A 306 -58.38 -10.60 -9.28
C LEU A 306 -59.74 -11.32 -9.30
N ARG A 307 -60.49 -11.31 -8.19
CA ARG A 307 -61.85 -11.86 -8.14
C ARG A 307 -62.76 -11.16 -9.16
N LYS A 308 -62.77 -9.82 -9.22
CA LYS A 308 -63.53 -9.06 -10.24
C LYS A 308 -63.11 -9.39 -11.68
N GLN A 309 -61.80 -9.54 -11.92
CA GLN A 309 -61.30 -9.91 -13.26
C GLN A 309 -61.67 -11.35 -13.64
N LEU A 310 -61.65 -12.29 -12.70
CA LEU A 310 -62.06 -13.68 -12.91
C LEU A 310 -63.57 -13.78 -13.13
N GLU A 311 -64.38 -13.00 -12.41
CA GLU A 311 -65.83 -12.93 -12.58
C GLU A 311 -66.21 -12.33 -13.95
N ALA A 312 -65.54 -11.23 -14.36
CA ALA A 312 -65.70 -10.65 -15.69
C ALA A 312 -65.29 -11.63 -16.81
N LYS A 313 -64.13 -12.29 -16.68
CA LYS A 313 -63.67 -13.32 -17.62
C LYS A 313 -64.56 -14.57 -17.60
N GLY A 314 -65.17 -14.91 -16.47
CA GLY A 314 -66.14 -16.00 -16.32
C GLY A 314 -67.42 -15.70 -17.09
N ALA A 315 -67.99 -14.50 -16.93
CA ALA A 315 -69.16 -14.06 -17.68
C ALA A 315 -68.88 -13.93 -19.20
N GLU A 316 -67.67 -13.49 -19.58
CA GLU A 316 -67.24 -13.47 -20.98
C GLU A 316 -67.06 -14.91 -21.53
N ALA A 317 -66.45 -15.81 -20.76
CA ALA A 317 -66.30 -17.22 -21.11
C ALA A 317 -67.65 -17.95 -21.20
N GLU A 318 -68.63 -17.65 -20.34
CA GLU A 318 -69.98 -18.20 -20.42
C GLU A 318 -70.71 -17.70 -21.68
N ARG A 319 -70.63 -16.41 -22.00
CA ARG A 319 -71.14 -15.86 -23.28
C ARG A 319 -70.46 -16.51 -24.48
N LYS A 320 -69.16 -16.79 -24.39
CA LYS A 320 -68.39 -17.48 -25.43
C LYS A 320 -68.75 -18.96 -25.53
N LEU A 321 -69.03 -19.63 -24.41
CA LEU A 321 -69.49 -21.02 -24.34
C LEU A 321 -70.92 -21.18 -24.88
N ARG A 322 -71.84 -20.25 -24.62
CA ARG A 322 -73.18 -20.25 -25.24
C ARG A 322 -73.08 -20.13 -26.77
N LYS A 323 -72.30 -19.16 -27.27
CA LYS A 323 -72.01 -19.03 -28.72
C LYS A 323 -71.30 -20.26 -29.29
N GLN A 324 -70.40 -20.89 -28.53
CA GLN A 324 -69.76 -22.14 -28.93
C GLN A 324 -70.68 -23.36 -28.86
N LEU A 325 -71.74 -23.36 -28.04
CA LEU A 325 -72.73 -24.44 -27.99
C LEU A 325 -73.68 -24.36 -29.19
N GLU A 326 -74.19 -23.17 -29.52
CA GLU A 326 -74.94 -22.95 -30.77
C GLU A 326 -74.09 -23.28 -32.01
N ALA A 327 -72.82 -22.85 -32.02
CA ALA A 327 -71.89 -23.23 -33.08
C ALA A 327 -71.63 -24.74 -33.11
N LYS A 328 -71.47 -25.42 -31.95
CA LYS A 328 -71.25 -26.86 -31.87
C LYS A 328 -72.46 -27.70 -32.27
N THR A 329 -73.68 -27.23 -32.08
CA THR A 329 -74.88 -27.93 -32.58
C THR A 329 -74.98 -27.84 -34.10
N ALA A 330 -74.71 -26.67 -34.69
CA ALA A 330 -74.60 -26.52 -36.15
C ALA A 330 -73.39 -27.30 -36.72
N GLU A 331 -72.28 -27.34 -35.99
CA GLU A 331 -71.09 -28.12 -36.32
C GLU A 331 -71.30 -29.64 -36.11
N ALA A 332 -72.25 -30.07 -35.27
CA ALA A 332 -72.58 -31.49 -35.07
C ALA A 332 -73.37 -32.07 -36.25
N GLU A 333 -74.36 -31.33 -36.78
CA GLU A 333 -75.04 -31.71 -38.02
C GLU A 333 -74.08 -31.68 -39.22
N ARG A 334 -73.17 -30.70 -39.25
CA ARG A 334 -72.08 -30.66 -40.23
C ARG A 334 -71.15 -31.86 -40.07
N LYS A 335 -70.79 -32.23 -38.83
CA LYS A 335 -69.96 -33.40 -38.49
C LYS A 335 -70.58 -34.72 -38.88
N LEU A 336 -71.91 -34.87 -38.88
CA LEU A 336 -72.56 -36.10 -39.33
C LEU A 336 -72.47 -36.30 -40.85
N ARG A 337 -72.57 -35.20 -41.62
CA ARG A 337 -72.23 -35.21 -43.06
C ARG A 337 -70.73 -35.44 -43.29
N GLU A 338 -69.90 -34.71 -42.56
CA GLU A 338 -68.45 -34.92 -42.54
C GLU A 338 -68.05 -36.31 -41.99
N GLN A 339 -68.93 -37.08 -41.34
CA GLN A 339 -68.66 -38.44 -40.84
C GLN A 339 -68.93 -39.52 -41.88
N LEU A 340 -69.85 -39.32 -42.81
CA LEU A 340 -69.96 -40.16 -44.02
C LEU A 340 -68.83 -39.84 -45.00
N GLU A 341 -68.49 -38.56 -45.14
CA GLU A 341 -67.22 -38.15 -45.76
C GLU A 341 -66.00 -38.61 -44.97
N ALA A 342 -66.06 -38.76 -43.64
CA ALA A 342 -64.94 -39.27 -42.85
C ALA A 342 -64.90 -40.79 -42.78
N LYS A 343 -65.95 -41.54 -43.15
CA LYS A 343 -65.84 -43.00 -43.32
C LYS A 343 -65.29 -43.37 -44.68
N THR A 344 -65.72 -42.68 -45.73
CA THR A 344 -64.98 -42.69 -47.01
C THR A 344 -63.58 -42.16 -46.78
N ALA A 345 -63.40 -41.02 -46.11
CA ALA A 345 -62.11 -40.53 -45.63
C ALA A 345 -61.63 -41.12 -44.28
N GLU A 346 -61.93 -42.39 -43.99
CA GLU A 346 -61.33 -43.28 -42.96
C GLU A 346 -60.97 -44.62 -43.59
N SER A 347 -61.59 -45.05 -44.69
CA SER A 347 -60.87 -45.92 -45.62
C SER A 347 -59.76 -45.10 -46.31
N GLU A 348 -60.04 -43.85 -46.68
CA GLU A 348 -59.05 -42.86 -47.14
C GLU A 348 -58.24 -42.21 -46.00
N ARG A 349 -58.63 -42.26 -44.70
CA ARG A 349 -57.72 -41.91 -43.57
C ARG A 349 -57.09 -43.08 -42.84
N ALA A 350 -57.53 -44.32 -42.99
CA ALA A 350 -56.68 -45.47 -42.67
C ALA A 350 -55.68 -45.69 -43.81
N LEU A 351 -56.04 -45.37 -45.07
CA LEU A 351 -55.07 -45.12 -46.12
C LEU A 351 -54.26 -43.84 -45.87
N ARG A 352 -54.81 -42.70 -45.43
CA ARG A 352 -54.01 -41.51 -45.01
C ARG A 352 -53.45 -41.60 -43.59
N GLU A 353 -53.53 -42.72 -42.87
CA GLU A 353 -52.76 -42.99 -41.65
C GLU A 353 -51.67 -43.99 -42.04
N ARG A 354 -51.98 -45.06 -42.77
CA ARG A 354 -50.94 -45.85 -43.47
C ARG A 354 -50.17 -45.08 -44.56
N LEU A 355 -50.63 -43.90 -44.96
CA LEU A 355 -49.91 -42.91 -45.78
C LEU A 355 -49.57 -41.64 -45.00
N ALA A 356 -50.10 -41.34 -43.79
CA ALA A 356 -49.73 -40.13 -43.04
C ALA A 356 -49.35 -40.26 -41.57
N THR A 357 -49.45 -41.40 -40.87
CA THR A 357 -48.43 -41.79 -39.86
C THR A 357 -47.17 -42.25 -40.59
N ASN A 358 -47.34 -42.85 -41.77
CA ASN A 358 -46.28 -43.07 -42.75
C ASN A 358 -45.74 -41.73 -43.29
N ALA A 359 -46.56 -40.77 -43.76
CA ALA A 359 -46.09 -39.41 -44.04
C ALA A 359 -45.76 -38.53 -42.83
N GLU A 360 -46.05 -38.92 -41.58
CA GLU A 360 -45.61 -38.21 -40.36
C GLU A 360 -44.17 -38.59 -40.01
N SER A 361 -43.85 -39.87 -40.13
CA SER A 361 -42.47 -40.37 -40.13
C SER A 361 -41.70 -39.93 -41.38
N GLU A 362 -42.33 -39.96 -42.55
CA GLU A 362 -41.78 -39.40 -43.79
C GLU A 362 -41.68 -37.87 -43.74
N ARG A 363 -42.47 -37.13 -42.94
CA ARG A 363 -42.33 -35.67 -42.82
C ARG A 363 -41.26 -35.28 -41.80
N LYS A 364 -41.07 -36.06 -40.73
CA LYS A 364 -39.89 -35.95 -39.82
C LYS A 364 -38.56 -36.33 -40.49
N LEU A 365 -38.58 -37.31 -41.40
CA LEU A 365 -37.40 -37.75 -42.19
C LEU A 365 -37.27 -37.01 -43.53
N ARG A 366 -38.35 -36.40 -44.02
CA ARG A 366 -38.26 -35.21 -44.84
C ARG A 366 -37.61 -34.14 -43.99
N GLU A 367 -38.31 -33.27 -43.25
CA GLU A 367 -37.87 -31.96 -42.75
C GLU A 367 -36.52 -31.87 -41.97
N ASN A 368 -35.87 -32.99 -41.57
CA ASN A 368 -34.39 -33.13 -41.54
C ASN A 368 -33.75 -33.21 -42.96
N LEU A 369 -34.38 -32.49 -43.90
CA LEU A 369 -34.38 -32.66 -45.37
C LEU A 369 -33.32 -31.81 -45.99
N GLN A 370 -33.12 -30.67 -45.36
CA GLN A 370 -32.63 -29.51 -46.05
C GLN A 370 -31.12 -29.59 -46.25
N ALA A 371 -30.42 -30.45 -45.50
CA ALA A 371 -28.98 -30.57 -45.59
C ALA A 371 -28.41 -31.93 -45.18
N LYS A 372 -28.75 -33.11 -45.73
CA LYS A 372 -29.69 -33.69 -46.72
C LYS A 372 -30.19 -33.03 -48.04
N SER A 373 -30.14 -31.72 -48.24
CA SER A 373 -30.32 -31.08 -49.57
C SER A 373 -29.13 -30.20 -49.98
N ASP A 374 -28.30 -29.74 -49.03
CA ASP A 374 -27.02 -29.09 -49.32
C ASP A 374 -25.81 -30.03 -49.16
N ALA A 375 -25.67 -30.71 -48.01
CA ALA A 375 -24.51 -31.59 -47.76
C ALA A 375 -24.48 -32.81 -48.70
N GLU A 376 -25.62 -33.47 -48.92
CA GLU A 376 -25.72 -34.60 -49.84
C GLU A 376 -25.70 -34.15 -51.31
N ARG A 377 -26.17 -32.94 -51.63
CA ARG A 377 -26.10 -32.37 -52.98
C ARG A 377 -24.66 -32.19 -53.44
N LYS A 378 -23.77 -31.67 -52.58
CA LYS A 378 -22.33 -31.58 -52.91
C LYS A 378 -21.65 -32.93 -53.18
N LEU A 379 -22.14 -34.02 -52.56
CA LEU A 379 -21.61 -35.36 -52.82
C LEU A 379 -22.23 -35.99 -54.08
N ARG A 380 -23.54 -35.79 -54.29
CA ARG A 380 -24.25 -36.28 -55.49
C ARG A 380 -23.86 -35.53 -56.76
N GLU A 381 -23.64 -34.22 -56.73
CA GLU A 381 -23.14 -33.45 -57.89
C GLU A 381 -21.79 -34.00 -58.37
N ASN A 382 -20.88 -34.35 -57.45
CA ASN A 382 -19.61 -35.01 -57.77
C ASN A 382 -19.77 -36.41 -58.38
N LEU A 383 -20.73 -37.22 -57.90
CA LEU A 383 -20.98 -38.56 -58.44
C LEU A 383 -21.77 -38.53 -59.77
N GLN A 384 -22.72 -37.61 -59.92
CA GLN A 384 -23.52 -37.43 -61.13
C GLN A 384 -22.64 -36.93 -62.28
N ALA A 385 -21.77 -35.94 -62.03
CA ALA A 385 -20.78 -35.48 -63.01
C ALA A 385 -19.86 -36.62 -63.49
N LYS A 386 -19.53 -37.58 -62.62
CA LYS A 386 -18.75 -38.77 -62.97
C LYS A 386 -19.57 -39.79 -63.78
N SER A 387 -20.81 -40.07 -63.38
CA SER A 387 -21.70 -41.00 -64.08
C SER A 387 -22.10 -40.52 -65.47
N ASP A 388 -22.37 -39.22 -65.64
CA ASP A 388 -22.72 -38.66 -66.95
C ASP A 388 -21.51 -38.60 -67.91
N ALA A 389 -20.30 -38.46 -67.39
CA ALA A 389 -19.07 -38.66 -68.17
C ALA A 389 -18.92 -40.11 -68.64
N GLU A 390 -19.17 -41.10 -67.76
CA GLU A 390 -19.15 -42.52 -68.12
C GLU A 390 -20.26 -42.90 -69.12
N ARG A 391 -21.47 -42.34 -68.98
CA ARG A 391 -22.58 -42.56 -69.92
C ARG A 391 -22.28 -41.99 -71.30
N LYS A 392 -21.70 -40.79 -71.39
CA LYS A 392 -21.23 -40.20 -72.66
C LYS A 392 -20.18 -41.07 -73.34
N HIS A 393 -19.24 -41.65 -72.59
CA HIS A 393 -18.24 -42.58 -73.12
C HIS A 393 -18.90 -43.82 -73.74
N ARG A 394 -19.76 -44.52 -72.99
CA ARG A 394 -20.44 -45.75 -73.47
C ARG A 394 -21.28 -45.53 -74.73
N ILE A 395 -21.91 -44.36 -74.87
CA ILE A 395 -22.67 -44.01 -76.08
C ILE A 395 -21.71 -43.78 -77.26
N HIS A 396 -20.57 -43.12 -77.06
CA HIS A 396 -19.55 -42.96 -78.10
C HIS A 396 -19.05 -44.33 -78.60
N ASP A 397 -18.68 -45.24 -77.68
CA ASP A 397 -18.22 -46.59 -78.02
C ASP A 397 -19.30 -47.35 -78.82
N SER A 398 -20.56 -47.29 -78.36
CA SER A 398 -21.72 -47.90 -79.03
C SER A 398 -21.90 -47.39 -80.47
N LEU A 399 -21.69 -46.09 -80.71
CA LEU A 399 -21.76 -45.49 -82.05
C LEU A 399 -20.63 -45.96 -82.96
N VAL A 400 -19.40 -46.06 -82.43
CA VAL A 400 -18.24 -46.58 -83.17
C VAL A 400 -18.49 -48.04 -83.58
N SER A 401 -18.86 -48.91 -82.63
CA SER A 401 -19.13 -50.32 -82.92
C SER A 401 -20.30 -50.53 -83.89
N CYS A 402 -21.37 -49.72 -83.81
CA CYS A 402 -22.43 -49.73 -84.82
C CYS A 402 -21.93 -49.30 -86.20
N ARG A 403 -21.09 -48.27 -86.28
CA ARG A 403 -20.51 -47.83 -87.55
C ARG A 403 -19.66 -48.93 -88.19
N GLU A 404 -18.78 -49.55 -87.42
CA GLU A 404 -17.94 -50.67 -87.89
C GLU A 404 -18.77 -51.88 -88.32
N LEU A 405 -19.86 -52.20 -87.59
CA LEU A 405 -20.79 -53.24 -87.99
C LEU A 405 -21.43 -52.93 -89.35
N MET A 406 -21.95 -51.71 -89.53
CA MET A 406 -22.51 -51.28 -90.82
C MET A 406 -21.46 -51.37 -91.94
N GLU A 407 -20.20 -50.96 -91.68
CA GLU A 407 -19.12 -51.05 -92.67
C GLU A 407 -18.75 -52.49 -93.03
N LYS A 408 -18.67 -53.41 -92.07
CA LYS A 408 -18.36 -54.84 -92.33
C LYS A 408 -19.54 -55.64 -92.89
N LEU A 409 -20.80 -55.24 -92.61
CA LEU A 409 -21.99 -55.87 -93.19
C LEU A 409 -22.14 -55.58 -94.69
N VAL A 410 -21.83 -54.37 -95.16
CA VAL A 410 -21.95 -53.99 -96.60
C VAL A 410 -20.61 -53.79 -97.33
N GLY A 411 -19.49 -53.87 -96.63
CA GLY A 411 -18.12 -53.82 -97.15
C GLY A 411 -17.47 -55.20 -97.29
N GLY A 412 -18.22 -56.18 -97.82
CA GLY A 412 -17.71 -57.54 -98.05
C GLY A 412 -16.40 -57.56 -98.86
N GLU A 413 -15.60 -58.59 -98.63
CA GLU A 413 -14.22 -58.75 -99.13
C GLU A 413 -14.08 -58.39 -100.61
N LEU A 414 -13.28 -57.35 -100.88
CA LEU A 414 -12.91 -56.90 -102.22
C LEU A 414 -11.39 -57.02 -102.39
N PRO A 415 -10.89 -57.59 -103.51
CA PRO A 415 -9.45 -57.83 -103.70
C PRO A 415 -8.59 -56.56 -103.58
N ALA A 416 -7.44 -56.69 -102.91
CA ALA A 416 -6.63 -55.57 -102.43
C ALA A 416 -6.10 -54.60 -103.51
N ALA A 417 -6.05 -55.01 -104.78
CA ALA A 417 -5.40 -54.26 -105.87
C ALA A 417 -6.06 -52.93 -106.27
N LYS A 418 -7.22 -52.56 -105.69
CA LYS A 418 -7.86 -51.24 -105.89
C LYS A 418 -8.34 -50.58 -104.59
N GLN A 419 -7.66 -50.82 -103.47
CA GLN A 419 -7.92 -50.10 -102.20
C GLN A 419 -7.38 -48.65 -102.19
N GLY A 420 -7.60 -47.91 -103.29
CA GLY A 420 -7.30 -46.48 -103.37
C GLY A 420 -8.45 -45.64 -102.82
N ASN A 421 -8.29 -45.09 -101.60
CA ASN A 421 -9.10 -44.02 -101.02
C ASN A 421 -10.62 -44.02 -101.34
N PHE A 422 -11.33 -45.04 -100.87
CA PHE A 422 -12.80 -45.02 -100.85
C PHE A 422 -13.33 -44.02 -99.83
N LYS A 423 -14.19 -43.10 -100.29
CA LYS A 423 -14.80 -42.03 -99.46
C LYS A 423 -16.12 -42.51 -98.84
N GLY A 424 -16.40 -42.12 -97.59
CA GLY A 424 -17.52 -42.61 -96.76
C GLY A 424 -18.95 -42.46 -97.35
N GLN A 425 -19.13 -41.67 -98.41
CA GLN A 425 -20.36 -41.62 -99.22
C GLN A 425 -20.80 -43.02 -99.71
N GLN A 426 -19.88 -43.90 -100.09
CA GLN A 426 -20.24 -45.20 -100.66
C GLN A 426 -20.84 -46.17 -99.62
N TYR A 427 -20.32 -46.17 -98.39
CA TYR A 427 -20.89 -46.96 -97.28
C TYR A 427 -22.29 -46.48 -96.89
N LYS A 428 -22.55 -45.16 -96.95
CA LYS A 428 -23.88 -44.58 -96.67
C LYS A 428 -24.96 -45.12 -97.59
N GLN A 429 -24.71 -45.14 -98.90
CA GLN A 429 -25.71 -45.64 -99.86
C GLN A 429 -25.88 -47.15 -99.75
N ARG A 430 -24.78 -47.91 -99.65
CA ARG A 430 -24.81 -49.35 -99.44
C ARG A 430 -25.61 -49.77 -98.20
N TRP A 431 -25.46 -49.07 -97.08
CA TRP A 431 -26.26 -49.31 -95.88
C TRP A 431 -27.76 -49.05 -96.09
N LYS A 432 -28.13 -47.97 -96.80
CA LYS A 432 -29.53 -47.63 -97.10
C LYS A 432 -30.26 -48.78 -97.80
N ASP A 433 -29.60 -49.39 -98.77
CA ASP A 433 -30.20 -50.43 -99.62
C ASP A 433 -30.31 -51.76 -98.86
N LEU A 434 -29.28 -52.10 -98.07
CA LEU A 434 -29.31 -53.25 -97.16
C LEU A 434 -30.43 -53.12 -96.11
N PHE A 435 -30.47 -51.97 -95.43
CA PHE A 435 -31.44 -51.69 -94.37
C PHE A 435 -32.87 -51.69 -94.91
N HIS A 436 -33.11 -51.10 -96.09
CA HIS A 436 -34.44 -51.09 -96.70
C HIS A 436 -34.95 -52.51 -97.01
N THR A 437 -34.08 -53.35 -97.56
CA THR A 437 -34.38 -54.75 -97.87
C THR A 437 -34.73 -55.52 -96.60
N GLN A 438 -33.91 -55.41 -95.55
CA GLN A 438 -34.16 -56.12 -94.30
C GLN A 438 -35.35 -55.58 -93.51
N TRP A 439 -35.66 -54.29 -93.63
CA TRP A 439 -36.88 -53.71 -93.06
C TRP A 439 -38.15 -54.32 -93.69
N LEU A 440 -38.21 -54.42 -95.02
CA LEU A 440 -39.37 -55.03 -95.72
C LEU A 440 -39.51 -56.52 -95.41
N ASN A 441 -38.41 -57.28 -95.45
CA ASN A 441 -38.39 -58.70 -95.09
C ASN A 441 -38.88 -58.93 -93.66
N CYS A 442 -38.40 -58.13 -92.71
CA CYS A 442 -38.81 -58.21 -91.32
C CYS A 442 -40.29 -57.81 -91.13
N LYS A 443 -40.80 -56.86 -91.92
CA LYS A 443 -42.22 -56.43 -91.88
C LYS A 443 -43.17 -57.51 -92.35
N ALA A 444 -42.79 -58.23 -93.41
CA ALA A 444 -43.59 -59.31 -93.98
C ALA A 444 -43.53 -60.60 -93.13
N LYS A 445 -42.34 -61.00 -92.67
CA LYS A 445 -42.11 -62.34 -92.09
C LYS A 445 -41.96 -62.38 -90.56
N LYS A 446 -41.66 -61.25 -89.91
CA LYS A 446 -41.36 -61.13 -88.46
C LYS A 446 -40.46 -62.27 -87.90
N PRO A 447 -39.31 -62.56 -88.51
CA PRO A 447 -38.44 -63.65 -88.06
C PRO A 447 -37.90 -63.38 -86.66
N ALA A 448 -38.17 -64.28 -85.71
CA ALA A 448 -37.75 -64.14 -84.32
C ALA A 448 -36.22 -63.95 -84.20
N GLY A 449 -35.79 -63.00 -83.36
CA GLY A 449 -34.36 -62.68 -83.14
C GLY A 449 -33.75 -61.69 -84.14
N HIS A 450 -34.42 -61.36 -85.25
CA HIS A 450 -33.93 -60.33 -86.17
C HIS A 450 -33.99 -58.93 -85.52
N PRO A 451 -32.93 -58.09 -85.62
CA PRO A 451 -32.78 -56.87 -84.84
C PRO A 451 -33.92 -55.85 -85.05
N LEU A 452 -34.51 -55.83 -86.24
CA LEU A 452 -35.56 -54.86 -86.57
C LEU A 452 -36.97 -55.26 -86.07
N VAL A 453 -37.19 -56.47 -85.54
CA VAL A 453 -38.54 -56.99 -85.22
C VAL A 453 -39.32 -56.07 -84.27
N GLY A 454 -38.66 -55.56 -83.22
CA GLY A 454 -39.29 -54.66 -82.25
C GLY A 454 -39.53 -53.23 -82.77
N LEU A 455 -38.93 -52.85 -83.90
CA LEU A 455 -38.99 -51.48 -84.44
C LEU A 455 -39.90 -51.38 -85.69
N VAL A 456 -40.02 -52.46 -86.45
CA VAL A 456 -40.65 -52.47 -87.79
C VAL A 456 -42.14 -52.10 -87.83
N ALA A 457 -42.82 -52.18 -86.69
CA ALA A 457 -44.19 -51.66 -86.54
C ALA A 457 -44.28 -50.12 -86.66
N GLN A 458 -43.19 -49.38 -86.42
CA GLN A 458 -43.21 -47.92 -86.39
C GLN A 458 -42.40 -47.32 -87.56
N GLN A 459 -43.10 -46.64 -88.47
CA GLN A 459 -42.50 -46.12 -89.71
C GLN A 459 -41.38 -45.08 -89.47
N LYS A 460 -41.35 -44.40 -88.31
CA LYS A 460 -40.27 -43.45 -87.97
C LYS A 460 -38.88 -44.12 -87.91
N TYR A 461 -38.81 -45.37 -87.43
CA TYR A 461 -37.56 -46.13 -87.37
C TYR A 461 -37.08 -46.58 -88.76
N TYR A 462 -37.96 -46.66 -89.77
CA TYR A 462 -37.51 -46.87 -91.16
C TYR A 462 -36.64 -45.70 -91.64
N VAL A 463 -37.10 -44.46 -91.40
CA VAL A 463 -36.42 -43.24 -91.81
C VAL A 463 -35.08 -43.12 -91.09
N VAL A 464 -35.10 -43.26 -89.76
CA VAL A 464 -33.91 -43.17 -88.91
C VAL A 464 -32.88 -44.25 -89.26
N GLY A 465 -33.30 -45.50 -89.46
CA GLY A 465 -32.39 -46.60 -89.76
C GLY A 465 -31.78 -46.53 -91.16
N LYS A 466 -32.52 -45.99 -92.13
CA LYS A 466 -32.03 -45.72 -93.49
C LYS A 466 -30.89 -44.70 -93.48
N ASP A 467 -31.06 -43.58 -92.79
CA ASP A 467 -30.03 -42.52 -92.74
C ASP A 467 -28.97 -42.70 -91.64
N LEU A 468 -29.10 -43.75 -90.82
CA LEU A 468 -28.30 -44.05 -89.63
C LEU A 468 -26.78 -43.95 -89.86
N TYR A 469 -26.24 -44.62 -90.88
CA TYR A 469 -24.81 -44.60 -91.15
C TYR A 469 -24.28 -43.19 -91.37
N GLY A 470 -25.04 -42.35 -92.10
CA GLY A 470 -24.68 -40.94 -92.31
C GLY A 470 -24.66 -40.17 -91.00
N THR A 471 -25.75 -40.26 -90.23
CA THR A 471 -25.92 -39.59 -88.94
C THR A 471 -24.83 -39.97 -87.94
N ILE A 472 -24.44 -41.25 -87.88
CA ILE A 472 -23.38 -41.72 -86.97
C ILE A 472 -21.99 -41.28 -87.48
N SER A 473 -21.70 -41.46 -88.77
CA SER A 473 -20.38 -41.14 -89.33
C SER A 473 -20.08 -39.64 -89.24
N GLU A 474 -21.04 -38.77 -89.58
CA GLU A 474 -20.92 -37.32 -89.46
C GLU A 474 -20.66 -36.88 -88.01
N ARG A 475 -21.39 -37.48 -87.07
CA ARG A 475 -21.24 -37.20 -85.62
C ARG A 475 -19.87 -37.61 -85.08
N LEU A 476 -19.33 -38.73 -85.53
CA LEU A 476 -18.02 -39.23 -85.10
C LEU A 476 -16.87 -38.41 -85.72
N HIS A 477 -16.96 -37.97 -86.98
CA HIS A 477 -15.93 -37.12 -87.58
C HIS A 477 -15.92 -35.71 -86.97
N ASN A 478 -17.09 -35.13 -86.71
CA ASN A 478 -17.22 -33.80 -86.10
C ASN A 478 -17.22 -33.85 -84.56
N HIS A 479 -16.43 -34.75 -83.96
CA HIS A 479 -16.51 -35.07 -82.53
C HIS A 479 -16.49 -33.85 -81.59
N LYS A 480 -15.69 -32.82 -81.88
CA LYS A 480 -15.64 -31.59 -81.05
C LYS A 480 -16.97 -30.85 -80.95
N GLU A 481 -17.81 -30.86 -81.99
CA GLU A 481 -19.08 -30.12 -82.02
C GLU A 481 -20.26 -30.96 -81.50
N TYR A 482 -20.15 -32.30 -81.56
CA TYR A 482 -21.22 -33.22 -81.18
C TYR A 482 -20.98 -33.98 -79.87
N ARG A 483 -19.83 -33.77 -79.20
CA ARG A 483 -19.46 -34.42 -77.93
C ARG A 483 -20.50 -34.25 -76.83
N ASP A 484 -21.08 -33.05 -76.74
CA ASP A 484 -21.99 -32.65 -75.66
C ASP A 484 -23.44 -32.47 -76.11
N LYS A 485 -23.71 -32.58 -77.41
CA LYS A 485 -25.09 -32.73 -77.91
C LYS A 485 -25.55 -34.16 -77.60
N GLU A 486 -26.82 -34.37 -77.28
CA GLU A 486 -27.36 -35.74 -77.11
C GLU A 486 -27.58 -36.43 -78.47
N VAL A 487 -27.50 -37.77 -78.47
CA VAL A 487 -27.91 -38.58 -79.63
C VAL A 487 -29.43 -38.65 -79.61
N ASP A 488 -30.06 -38.33 -80.75
CA ASP A 488 -31.51 -38.42 -80.90
C ASP A 488 -32.03 -39.78 -80.39
N ALA A 489 -33.12 -39.76 -79.63
CA ALA A 489 -33.61 -40.95 -78.93
C ALA A 489 -34.03 -42.08 -79.89
N ASP A 490 -34.48 -41.75 -81.10
CA ASP A 490 -34.82 -42.75 -82.11
C ASP A 490 -33.58 -43.25 -82.84
N VAL A 491 -32.56 -42.41 -83.06
CA VAL A 491 -31.23 -42.83 -83.52
C VAL A 491 -30.59 -43.78 -82.51
N LEU A 492 -30.63 -43.45 -81.22
CA LEU A 492 -30.05 -44.27 -80.15
C LEU A 492 -30.81 -45.59 -79.97
N ARG A 493 -32.14 -45.59 -80.09
CA ARG A 493 -32.92 -46.83 -80.08
C ARG A 493 -32.63 -47.72 -81.29
N MET A 494 -32.43 -47.12 -82.47
CA MET A 494 -31.98 -47.85 -83.65
C MET A 494 -30.60 -48.47 -83.43
N VAL A 495 -29.63 -47.67 -82.95
CA VAL A 495 -28.29 -48.12 -82.55
C VAL A 495 -28.38 -49.35 -81.64
N HIS A 496 -29.10 -49.27 -80.52
CA HIS A 496 -29.24 -50.41 -79.60
C HIS A 496 -29.88 -51.64 -80.24
N ALA A 497 -30.82 -51.49 -81.17
CA ALA A 497 -31.40 -52.63 -81.89
C ALA A 497 -30.42 -53.27 -82.88
N ILE A 498 -29.61 -52.45 -83.57
CA ILE A 498 -28.67 -52.91 -84.60
C ILE A 498 -27.29 -53.32 -84.06
N LEU A 499 -26.93 -52.97 -82.83
CA LEU A 499 -25.62 -53.27 -82.24
C LEU A 499 -25.31 -54.78 -82.32
N PRO A 500 -24.02 -55.18 -82.45
CA PRO A 500 -23.64 -56.59 -82.43
C PRO A 500 -24.17 -57.29 -81.17
N ALA A 501 -24.63 -58.53 -81.30
CA ALA A 501 -25.25 -59.29 -80.22
C ALA A 501 -24.32 -59.44 -79.00
N ALA A 502 -23.00 -59.49 -79.20
CA ALA A 502 -22.01 -59.49 -78.13
C ALA A 502 -22.15 -58.30 -77.17
N TYR A 503 -22.45 -57.10 -77.70
CA TYR A 503 -22.67 -55.87 -76.92
C TYR A 503 -24.08 -55.78 -76.33
N SER A 504 -24.98 -56.71 -76.67
CA SER A 504 -26.33 -56.79 -76.10
C SER A 504 -26.37 -57.58 -74.78
N SER A 505 -25.27 -58.22 -74.39
CA SER A 505 -25.15 -58.92 -73.10
C SER A 505 -24.59 -57.99 -72.02
N PRO A 506 -25.31 -57.74 -70.91
CA PRO A 506 -24.84 -56.88 -69.81
C PRO A 506 -23.59 -57.41 -69.09
N THR A 507 -23.28 -58.70 -69.26
CA THR A 507 -22.13 -59.38 -68.63
C THR A 507 -20.97 -59.61 -69.59
N SER A 508 -21.05 -59.16 -70.86
CA SER A 508 -19.93 -59.28 -71.79
C SER A 508 -18.77 -58.40 -71.31
N THR A 509 -17.65 -59.05 -70.99
CA THR A 509 -16.43 -58.36 -70.63
C THR A 509 -15.78 -57.74 -71.87
N GLU A 510 -14.98 -56.69 -71.69
CA GLU A 510 -14.39 -55.94 -72.81
C GLU A 510 -13.49 -56.81 -73.72
N LYS A 511 -12.97 -57.93 -73.19
CA LYS A 511 -12.18 -58.93 -73.93
C LYS A 511 -13.00 -59.90 -74.79
N GLU A 512 -14.33 -59.96 -74.61
CA GLU A 512 -15.24 -60.84 -75.38
C GLU A 512 -15.89 -60.11 -76.56
N ARG A 513 -15.54 -58.84 -76.80
CA ARG A 513 -16.16 -58.00 -77.83
C ARG A 513 -15.65 -58.23 -79.26
N ASP A 514 -14.93 -59.32 -79.50
CA ASP A 514 -14.65 -59.83 -80.85
C ASP A 514 -15.92 -60.45 -81.46
N TRP A 515 -16.80 -59.56 -81.91
CA TRP A 515 -18.08 -59.94 -82.49
C TRP A 515 -17.90 -60.56 -83.88
N ASN A 516 -18.38 -61.78 -84.07
CA ASN A 516 -18.20 -62.53 -85.31
C ASN A 516 -19.19 -62.04 -86.40
N ILE A 517 -18.64 -61.50 -87.50
CA ILE A 517 -19.41 -61.00 -88.65
C ILE A 517 -20.30 -62.06 -89.30
N ALA A 518 -19.93 -63.35 -89.26
CA ALA A 518 -20.76 -64.43 -89.79
C ALA A 518 -22.04 -64.62 -88.95
N THR A 519 -21.92 -64.53 -87.63
CA THR A 519 -23.06 -64.60 -86.70
C THR A 519 -23.99 -63.40 -86.88
N GLU A 520 -23.46 -62.19 -87.06
CA GLU A 520 -24.29 -61.02 -87.35
C GLU A 520 -24.96 -61.11 -88.73
N LYS A 521 -24.26 -61.53 -89.79
CA LYS A 521 -24.92 -61.75 -91.10
C LYS A 521 -26.08 -62.75 -90.99
N LYS A 522 -25.94 -63.82 -90.21
CA LYS A 522 -27.03 -64.77 -89.93
C LYS A 522 -28.19 -64.13 -89.16
N ARG A 523 -27.90 -63.33 -88.12
CA ARG A 523 -28.91 -62.58 -87.33
C ARG A 523 -29.67 -61.55 -88.18
N TRP A 524 -29.02 -60.99 -89.20
CA TRP A 524 -29.61 -60.09 -90.20
C TRP A 524 -30.24 -60.80 -91.40
N GLY A 525 -30.26 -62.14 -91.46
CA GLY A 525 -30.82 -62.87 -92.60
C GLY A 525 -30.10 -62.62 -93.93
N LEU A 526 -28.77 -62.51 -93.89
CA LEU A 526 -27.87 -62.26 -95.02
C LEU A 526 -26.98 -63.48 -95.37
N THR A 527 -27.37 -64.66 -94.89
CA THR A 527 -26.73 -65.97 -95.11
C THR A 527 -27.76 -66.99 -95.52
#